data_AF-A0A959ZDK5-F1
#
_entry.id   AF-A0A959ZDK5-F1
#
_cell.length_a   1.000
_cell.length_b   1.000
_cell.length_c   1.000
_cell.angle_alpha   90.00
_cell.angle_beta   90.00
_cell.angle_gamma   90.00
#
_symmetry.space_group_name_H-M   'P 1'
#
loop_
_entity.id
_entity.type
_entity.pdbx_description
1 polymer ?
#
loop_
_entity_poly.entity_id
_entity_poly.type
_entity_poly.pdbx_seq_one_letter_code
_entity_poly.pdbx_strand_id
1 'polypeptide(L)'
;MAKKKSFAKALNAQISNEFAASQQYVAMAVYYDSETLPRLAAFFYRQAIEEREHAMMMIQYLLDVDEEVEVPDIKSQPTKYEDGITPVKEALAQEQRVSDEIFGLFELARELKDYRAEHFMQWFVK
;
A
#
# COMPACT_ATOMS: atom_id res chain seq x y z
N MET A 1 -28.20 -0.84 13.43
CA MET A 1 -27.33 0.24 13.93
C MET A 1 -26.23 0.47 12.90
N ALA A 2 -26.07 1.68 12.37
CA ALA A 2 -25.01 1.96 11.39
C ALA A 2 -23.64 1.83 12.09
N LYS A 3 -22.70 1.10 11.48
CA LYS A 3 -21.34 0.95 12.00
C LYS A 3 -20.67 2.33 11.99
N LYS A 4 -20.16 2.79 13.14
CA LYS A 4 -19.45 4.08 13.23
C LYS A 4 -18.22 4.04 12.33
N LYS A 5 -18.10 5.00 11.41
CA LYS A 5 -16.90 5.19 10.57
C LYS A 5 -15.70 5.56 11.47
N SER A 6 -14.52 5.01 11.19
CA SER A 6 -13.28 5.28 11.92
C SER A 6 -12.13 5.40 10.93
N PHE A 7 -11.42 6.52 10.97
CA PHE A 7 -10.25 6.76 10.13
C PHE A 7 -9.10 5.81 10.51
N ALA A 8 -8.78 5.69 11.80
CA ALA A 8 -7.73 4.80 12.28
C ALA A 8 -7.93 3.34 11.86
N LYS A 9 -9.18 2.84 11.87
CA LYS A 9 -9.49 1.50 11.38
C LYS A 9 -9.28 1.37 9.87
N ALA A 10 -9.66 2.38 9.10
CA ALA A 10 -9.44 2.38 7.66
C ALA A 10 -7.95 2.46 7.33
N LEU A 11 -7.19 3.25 8.08
CA LEU A 11 -5.75 3.38 7.90
C LEU A 11 -4.99 2.10 8.28
N ASN A 12 -5.40 1.36 9.31
CA ASN A 12 -4.88 0.02 9.61
C ASN A 12 -5.13 -0.97 8.45
N ALA A 13 -6.28 -0.89 7.78
CA ALA A 13 -6.51 -1.69 6.59
C ALA A 13 -5.55 -1.28 5.45
N GLN A 14 -5.30 0.02 5.29
CA GLN A 14 -4.34 0.51 4.29
C GLN A 14 -2.91 0.04 4.58
N ILE A 15 -2.46 0.05 5.84
CA ILE A 15 -1.16 -0.52 6.24
C ILE A 15 -1.01 -1.96 5.75
N SER A 16 -2.08 -2.75 5.80
CA SER A 16 -2.10 -4.12 5.26
C SER A 16 -1.96 -4.17 3.75
N ASN A 17 -2.63 -3.27 3.04
CA ASN A 17 -2.53 -3.15 1.60
C ASN A 17 -1.11 -2.75 1.16
N GLU A 18 -0.51 -1.75 1.81
CA GLU A 18 0.85 -1.28 1.51
C GLU A 18 1.92 -2.36 1.76
N PHE A 19 1.83 -3.11 2.86
CA PHE A 19 2.73 -4.24 3.08
C PHE A 19 2.50 -5.38 2.09
N ALA A 20 1.25 -5.66 1.71
CA ALA A 20 0.95 -6.67 0.70
C ALA A 20 1.48 -6.25 -0.69
N ALA A 21 1.35 -4.97 -1.04
CA ALA A 21 1.92 -4.34 -2.22
C ALA A 21 3.45 -4.47 -2.26
N SER A 22 4.12 -4.14 -1.16
CA SER A 22 5.56 -4.33 -0.98
C SER A 22 5.97 -5.79 -1.25
N GLN A 23 5.28 -6.75 -0.64
CA GLN A 23 5.56 -8.18 -0.82
C GLN A 23 5.30 -8.64 -2.25
N GLN A 24 4.27 -8.11 -2.91
CA GLN A 24 3.96 -8.42 -4.31
C GLN A 24 5.05 -7.91 -5.24
N TYR A 25 5.54 -6.69 -5.03
CA TYR A 25 6.66 -6.15 -5.80
C TYR A 25 7.97 -6.91 -5.59
N VAL A 26 8.26 -7.43 -4.39
CA VAL A 26 9.36 -8.37 -4.20
C VAL A 26 9.19 -9.62 -5.08
N ALA A 27 7.99 -10.20 -5.12
CA ALA A 27 7.72 -11.41 -5.91
C ALA A 27 7.84 -11.18 -7.42
N MET A 28 7.36 -10.03 -7.91
CA MET A 28 7.55 -9.60 -9.30
C MET A 28 9.02 -9.38 -9.64
N ALA A 29 9.79 -8.76 -8.75
CA ALA A 29 11.22 -8.54 -8.93
C ALA A 29 11.99 -9.86 -9.05
N VAL A 30 11.69 -10.83 -8.17
CA VAL A 30 12.25 -12.19 -8.22
C VAL A 30 11.96 -12.87 -9.55
N TYR A 31 10.73 -12.74 -10.08
CA TYR A 31 10.39 -13.27 -11.39
C TYR A 31 11.26 -12.63 -12.49
N TYR A 32 11.35 -11.30 -12.55
CA TYR A 32 12.16 -10.63 -13.57
C TYR A 32 13.65 -10.94 -13.47
N ASP A 33 14.19 -11.11 -12.27
CA ASP A 33 15.56 -11.59 -12.08
C ASP A 33 15.75 -13.00 -12.65
N SER A 34 14.79 -13.89 -12.39
CA SER A 34 14.83 -15.27 -12.91
C SER A 34 14.75 -15.33 -14.44
N GLU A 35 14.11 -14.35 -15.07
CA GLU A 35 14.02 -14.18 -16.52
C GLU A 35 15.19 -13.39 -17.12
N THR A 36 16.23 -13.08 -16.34
CA THR A 36 17.40 -12.28 -16.77
C THR A 36 17.06 -10.87 -17.25
N LEU A 37 16.05 -10.23 -16.63
CA LEU A 37 15.58 -8.88 -16.91
C LEU A 37 15.91 -7.91 -15.74
N PRO A 38 17.20 -7.64 -15.46
CA PRO A 38 17.64 -7.01 -14.22
C PRO A 38 17.16 -5.56 -14.04
N ARG A 39 16.87 -4.86 -15.14
CA ARG A 39 16.33 -3.49 -15.06
C ARG A 39 14.89 -3.47 -14.55
N LEU A 40 14.08 -4.46 -14.95
CA LEU A 40 12.71 -4.61 -14.46
C LEU A 40 12.72 -5.12 -13.01
N ALA A 41 13.60 -6.07 -12.69
CA ALA A 41 13.77 -6.52 -11.31
C ALA A 41 14.16 -5.36 -10.37
N ALA A 42 15.18 -4.57 -10.74
CA ALA A 42 15.62 -3.42 -9.95
C ALA A 42 14.54 -2.33 -9.81
N PHE A 43 13.66 -2.19 -10.80
CA PHE A 43 12.49 -1.31 -10.70
C PHE A 43 11.55 -1.82 -9.60
N PHE A 44 11.12 -3.08 -9.67
CA PHE A 44 10.18 -3.64 -8.71
C PHE A 44 10.75 -3.78 -7.29
N TYR A 45 12.04 -4.08 -7.11
CA TYR A 45 12.65 -4.02 -5.77
C TYR A 45 12.60 -2.62 -5.16
N ARG A 46 12.73 -1.56 -5.97
CA ARG A 46 12.62 -0.18 -5.48
C ARG A 46 11.18 0.14 -5.09
N GLN A 47 10.22 -0.22 -5.94
CA GLN A 47 8.79 -0.06 -5.63
C GLN A 47 8.43 -0.81 -4.33
N ALA A 48 8.96 -2.01 -4.12
CA ALA A 48 8.74 -2.73 -2.87
C ALA A 48 9.22 -1.97 -1.62
N ILE A 49 10.34 -1.24 -1.72
CA ILE A 49 10.84 -0.41 -0.62
C ILE A 49 9.93 0.81 -0.43
N GLU A 50 9.50 1.47 -1.50
CA GLU A 50 8.59 2.62 -1.46
C GLU A 50 7.26 2.27 -0.76
N GLU A 51 6.62 1.16 -1.13
CA GLU A 51 5.35 0.72 -0.48
C GLU A 51 5.54 0.34 0.99
N ARG A 52 6.70 -0.23 1.32
CA ARG A 52 7.04 -0.48 2.73
C ARG A 52 7.16 0.83 3.48
N GLU A 53 7.78 1.86 2.90
CA GLU A 53 7.89 3.18 3.51
C GLU A 53 6.51 3.84 3.69
N HIS A 54 5.60 3.69 2.72
CA HIS A 54 4.21 4.12 2.86
C HIS A 54 3.53 3.49 4.08
N ALA A 55 3.62 2.16 4.24
CA ALA A 55 3.09 1.47 5.41
C ALA A 55 3.68 2.01 6.73
N MET A 56 5.00 2.23 6.75
CA MET A 56 5.70 2.75 7.94
C MET A 56 5.27 4.18 8.28
N MET A 57 5.04 5.03 7.29
CA MET A 57 4.52 6.40 7.50
C MET A 57 3.13 6.38 8.14
N MET A 58 2.25 5.48 7.69
CA MET A 58 0.91 5.31 8.26
C MET A 58 0.94 4.78 9.69
N ILE A 59 1.82 3.81 9.96
CA ILE A 59 2.06 3.31 11.33
C ILE A 59 2.51 4.46 12.24
N GLN A 60 3.51 5.23 11.81
CA GLN A 60 4.03 6.33 12.61
C GLN A 60 2.95 7.37 12.90
N TYR A 61 2.13 7.71 11.90
CA TYR A 61 1.01 8.64 12.09
C TYR A 61 0.03 8.16 13.16
N LEU A 62 -0.38 6.89 13.14
CA LEU A 62 -1.30 6.33 14.14
C LEU A 62 -0.72 6.40 15.55
N LEU A 63 0.57 6.08 15.70
CA LEU A 63 1.28 6.20 16.98
C LEU A 63 1.33 7.65 17.47
N ASP A 64 1.59 8.61 16.58
CA ASP A 64 1.68 10.04 16.92
C ASP A 64 0.33 10.64 17.39
N VAL A 65 -0.80 9.99 17.07
CA VAL A 65 -2.13 10.41 17.49
C VAL A 65 -2.77 9.50 18.55
N ASP A 66 -1.95 8.65 19.20
CA ASP A 66 -2.36 7.70 20.24
C ASP A 66 -3.48 6.73 19.81
N GLU A 67 -3.49 6.32 18.53
CA GLU A 67 -4.42 5.32 17.99
C GLU A 67 -3.79 3.91 17.98
N GLU A 68 -4.64 2.89 18.05
CA GLU A 68 -4.19 1.50 18.02
C GLU A 68 -3.66 1.11 16.62
N VAL A 69 -2.54 0.37 16.60
CA VAL A 69 -1.88 -0.12 15.38
C VAL A 69 -1.91 -1.64 15.36
N GLU A 70 -2.40 -2.20 14.25
CA GLU A 70 -2.40 -3.62 13.97
C GLU A 70 -1.38 -3.92 12.86
N VAL A 71 -0.31 -4.64 13.20
CA VAL A 71 0.64 -5.14 12.18
C VAL A 71 0.09 -6.45 11.60
N PRO A 72 -0.13 -6.54 10.28
CA PRO A 72 -0.86 -7.63 9.67
C PRO A 72 0.01 -8.83 9.30
N ASP A 73 -0.62 -10.00 9.21
CA ASP A 73 -0.05 -11.13 8.48
C ASP A 73 -0.09 -10.88 6.97
N ILE A 74 1.01 -11.15 6.28
CA ILE A 74 1.11 -11.00 4.82
C ILE A 74 1.17 -12.37 4.16
N LYS A 75 0.23 -12.62 3.24
CA LYS A 75 0.22 -13.87 2.46
C LYS A 75 1.39 -13.89 1.47
N SER A 76 1.94 -15.08 1.24
CA SER A 76 2.95 -15.29 0.21
C SER A 76 2.42 -14.94 -1.17
N GLN A 77 3.26 -14.28 -1.97
CA GLN A 77 2.93 -13.86 -3.34
C GLN A 77 3.59 -14.80 -4.37
N PRO A 78 2.96 -15.03 -5.54
CA PRO A 78 3.51 -15.91 -6.58
C PRO A 78 4.78 -15.31 -7.19
N THR A 79 5.83 -16.12 -7.32
CA THR A 79 7.10 -15.70 -7.94
C THR A 79 7.30 -16.30 -9.33
N LYS A 80 6.22 -16.81 -9.94
CA LYS A 80 6.21 -17.42 -11.28
C LYS A 80 5.03 -16.85 -12.05
N TYR A 81 5.30 -16.47 -13.28
CA TYR A 81 4.33 -15.89 -14.20
C TYR A 81 4.43 -16.56 -15.57
N GLU A 82 3.33 -16.59 -16.30
CA GLU A 82 3.26 -17.20 -17.64
C GLU A 82 3.98 -16.35 -18.70
N ASP A 83 4.04 -15.03 -18.50
CA ASP A 83 4.71 -14.09 -19.39
C ASP A 83 5.23 -12.86 -18.65
N GLY A 84 6.10 -12.10 -19.33
CA GLY A 84 6.72 -10.89 -18.79
C GLY A 84 5.82 -9.66 -18.73
N ILE A 85 4.59 -9.71 -19.25
CA ILE A 85 3.63 -8.59 -19.30
C ILE A 85 2.68 -8.64 -18.11
N THR A 86 2.31 -9.84 -17.66
CA THR A 86 1.35 -10.09 -16.60
C THR A 86 1.73 -9.40 -15.28
N PRO A 87 2.98 -9.45 -14.78
CA PRO A 87 3.35 -8.73 -13.57
C PRO A 87 3.14 -7.21 -13.68
N VAL A 88 3.48 -6.61 -14.83
CA VAL A 88 3.27 -5.17 -15.06
C VAL A 88 1.79 -4.79 -15.09
N LYS A 89 0.93 -5.64 -15.67
CA LYS A 89 -0.53 -5.42 -15.65
C LYS A 89 -1.09 -5.49 -14.24
N GLU A 90 -0.64 -6.45 -13.45
CA GLU A 90 -1.03 -6.58 -12.05
C GLU A 90 -0.58 -5.39 -11.21
N ALA A 91 0.68 -4.94 -11.39
CA ALA A 91 1.21 -3.74 -10.75
C ALA A 91 0.37 -2.50 -11.09
N LEU A 92 0.09 -2.26 -12.38
CA LEU A 92 -0.74 -1.14 -12.80
C LEU A 92 -2.16 -1.19 -12.19
N ALA A 93 -2.76 -2.38 -12.15
CA ALA A 93 -4.07 -2.55 -11.54
C ALA A 93 -4.04 -2.35 -10.02
N GLN A 94 -2.93 -2.68 -9.36
CA GLN A 94 -2.72 -2.39 -7.95
C GLN A 94 -2.60 -0.89 -7.70
N GLU A 95 -1.75 -0.17 -8.44
CA GLU A 95 -1.57 1.28 -8.31
C GLU A 95 -2.88 2.06 -8.49
N GLN A 96 -3.71 1.64 -9.45
CA GLN A 96 -5.03 2.23 -9.66
C GLN A 96 -5.95 2.02 -8.44
N ARG A 97 -5.94 0.81 -7.85
CA ARG A 97 -6.73 0.52 -6.64
C ARG A 97 -6.21 1.30 -5.43
N VAL A 98 -4.90 1.34 -5.22
CA VAL A 98 -4.28 2.08 -4.11
C VAL A 98 -4.61 3.56 -4.23
N SER A 99 -4.57 4.13 -5.44
CA SER A 99 -5.00 5.51 -5.68
C SER A 99 -6.44 5.76 -5.21
N ASP A 100 -7.38 4.90 -5.59
CA ASP A 100 -8.78 4.99 -5.17
C ASP A 100 -8.93 4.84 -3.64
N GLU A 101 -8.15 3.95 -3.01
CA GLU A 101 -8.14 3.75 -1.56
C GLU A 101 -7.62 4.98 -0.80
N ILE A 102 -6.54 5.60 -1.29
CA ILE A 102 -5.98 6.85 -0.74
C ILE A 102 -6.99 8.00 -0.86
N PHE A 103 -7.65 8.16 -2.00
CA PHE A 103 -8.72 9.15 -2.15
C PHE A 103 -9.89 8.86 -1.20
N GLY A 104 -10.27 7.60 -1.03
CA GLY A 104 -11.30 7.19 -0.07
C GLY A 104 -10.93 7.53 1.39
N LEU A 105 -9.67 7.35 1.78
CA LEU A 105 -9.16 7.77 3.10
C LEU A 105 -9.20 9.30 3.26
N PHE A 106 -8.82 10.04 2.22
CA PHE A 106 -8.88 11.49 2.22
C PHE A 106 -10.32 12.00 2.39
N GLU A 107 -11.27 11.44 1.63
CA GLU A 107 -12.70 11.74 1.76
C GLU A 107 -13.23 11.39 3.16
N LEU A 108 -12.85 10.22 3.70
CA LEU A 108 -13.25 9.80 5.03
C LEU A 108 -12.76 10.77 6.12
N ALA A 109 -11.51 11.22 6.05
CA ALA A 109 -10.98 12.23 6.97
C ALA A 109 -11.82 13.52 6.94
N ARG A 110 -12.19 13.98 5.73
CA ARG A 110 -13.05 15.16 5.55
C ARG A 110 -14.45 14.97 6.10
N GLU A 111 -15.10 13.84 5.83
CA GLU A 111 -16.44 13.52 6.33
C GLU A 111 -16.48 13.52 7.87
N LEU A 112 -15.44 12.98 8.49
CA LEU A 112 -15.29 12.94 9.95
C LEU A 112 -14.85 14.29 10.56
N LYS A 113 -14.51 15.28 9.71
CA LYS A 113 -13.89 16.56 10.12
C LYS A 113 -12.59 16.34 10.92
N ASP A 114 -11.86 15.28 10.59
CA ASP A 114 -10.55 15.02 11.16
C ASP A 114 -9.48 15.73 10.34
N TYR A 115 -9.23 16.99 10.69
CA TYR A 115 -8.29 17.85 9.98
C TYR A 115 -6.83 17.39 10.11
N ARG A 116 -6.50 16.61 11.16
CA ARG A 116 -5.14 16.04 11.31
C ARG A 116 -4.94 14.91 10.32
N ALA A 117 -5.92 14.01 10.22
CA ALA A 117 -5.94 12.95 9.22
C ALA A 117 -5.96 13.50 7.80
N GLU A 118 -6.78 14.52 7.53
CA GLU A 118 -6.83 15.17 6.21
C GLU A 118 -5.46 15.76 5.82
N HIS A 119 -4.79 16.44 6.76
CA HIS A 119 -3.46 16.98 6.52
C HIS A 119 -2.41 15.87 6.30
N PHE A 120 -2.46 14.79 7.09
CA PHE A 120 -1.58 13.64 6.90
C PHE A 120 -1.74 13.02 5.50
N MET A 121 -2.98 12.82 5.05
CA MET A 121 -3.24 12.22 3.74
C MET A 121 -2.72 13.05 2.56
N GLN A 122 -2.43 14.36 2.74
CA GLN A 122 -1.80 15.19 1.70
C GLN A 122 -0.40 14.70 1.29
N TRP A 123 0.27 13.85 2.08
CA TRP A 123 1.52 13.22 1.68
C TRP A 123 1.36 12.24 0.53
N PHE A 124 0.19 11.60 0.41
CA PHE A 124 -0.09 10.52 -0.55
C PHE A 124 -0.90 10.97 -1.78
N VAL A 125 -1.46 12.19 -1.74
CA VAL A 125 -2.32 12.74 -2.81
C VAL A 125 -1.53 13.59 -3.83
N LYS A 126 -0.24 13.82 -3.60
CA LYS A 126 0.61 14.64 -4.48
C LYS A 126 1.08 13.87 -5.71
#